data_AF-A0A821FPE3-F1
#
_entry.id   AF-A0A821FPE3-F1
#
_cell.length_a   1.000
_cell.length_b   1.000
_cell.length_c   1.000
_cell.angle_alpha   90.00
_cell.angle_beta   90.00
_cell.angle_gamma   90.00
#
_symmetry.space_group_name_H-M   'P 1'
#
loop_
_entity.id
_entity.type
_entity.pdbx_description
1 polymer ?
#
loop_
_entity_poly.entity_id
_entity_poly.type
_entity_poly.pdbx_seq_one_letter_code
_entity_poly.pdbx_strand_id
1 'polypeptide(L)'
;MEICNTKELLEKFCEYAKKNQNCYVLIDAGALITEMSNFNVSKYLIERIDERFSGIVYFSDESNKIMVILRNEESFPLSTCHIDNKKLFVYLDELHTRGTDLKLPLTAHGIVTLGKNMKKDKLMQAVMRLRDLDFKQSIVLWGSKEISAELAMINGIQLNDITSKHVLTWVTYNTIKKNEND
;
A
#
# COMPACT_ATOMS: atom_id res chain seq x y z
N MET A 1 -14.18 5.98 0.28
CA MET A 1 -13.51 7.28 0.06
C MET A 1 -13.53 7.54 -1.44
N GLU A 2 -13.90 8.73 -1.90
CA GLU A 2 -13.84 9.07 -3.34
C GLU A 2 -12.38 9.27 -3.72
N ILE A 3 -11.93 8.68 -4.82
CA ILE A 3 -10.55 8.82 -5.31
C ILE A 3 -10.70 9.22 -6.77
N CYS A 4 -10.57 10.50 -7.08
CA CYS A 4 -10.84 11.01 -8.42
C CYS A 4 -9.56 11.25 -9.24
N ASN A 5 -8.39 11.36 -8.59
CA ASN A 5 -7.06 11.36 -9.23
C ASN A 5 -5.94 10.92 -8.27
N THR A 6 -4.75 10.65 -8.80
CA THR A 6 -3.58 10.13 -8.04
C THR A 6 -3.18 11.04 -6.87
N LYS A 7 -3.19 12.36 -7.07
CA LYS A 7 -2.78 13.32 -6.03
C LYS A 7 -3.76 13.34 -4.87
N GLU A 8 -5.05 13.36 -5.14
CA GLU A 8 -6.09 13.33 -4.10
C GLU A 8 -5.99 12.06 -3.24
N LEU A 9 -5.68 10.91 -3.84
CA LEU A 9 -5.40 9.67 -3.10
C LEU A 9 -4.19 9.83 -2.17
N LEU A 10 -3.09 10.38 -2.69
CA LEU A 10 -1.87 10.60 -1.92
C LEU A 10 -2.05 11.63 -0.80
N GLU A 11 -2.87 12.66 -1.01
CA GLU A 11 -3.22 13.64 0.04
C GLU A 11 -3.97 12.96 1.18
N LYS A 12 -5.02 12.21 0.85
CA LYS A 12 -5.80 11.44 1.83
C LYS A 12 -4.92 10.42 2.56
N PHE A 13 -4.03 9.75 1.84
CA PHE A 13 -3.02 8.87 2.42
C PHE A 13 -2.15 9.62 3.45
N CYS A 14 -1.60 10.77 3.08
CA CYS A 14 -0.72 11.55 3.96
C CYS A 14 -1.46 12.01 5.23
N GLU A 15 -2.73 12.43 5.09
CA GLU A 15 -3.58 12.78 6.23
C GLU A 15 -3.82 11.59 7.16
N TYR A 16 -4.11 10.41 6.60
CA TYR A 16 -4.27 9.19 7.39
C TYR A 16 -2.96 8.81 8.09
N ALA A 17 -1.83 8.84 7.37
CA ALA A 17 -0.53 8.49 7.93
C ALA A 17 -0.13 9.41 9.10
N LYS A 18 -0.44 10.71 9.03
CA LYS A 18 -0.23 11.66 10.15
C LYS A 18 -1.06 11.33 11.38
N LYS A 19 -2.31 10.88 11.17
CA LYS A 19 -3.22 10.50 12.27
C LYS A 19 -2.88 9.14 12.89
N ASN A 20 -2.06 8.33 12.20
CA ASN A 20 -1.71 6.98 12.61
C ASN A 20 -0.19 6.86 12.80
N GLN A 21 0.29 7.07 14.02
CA GLN A 21 1.74 7.04 14.36
C GLN A 21 2.44 5.69 14.08
N ASN A 22 1.69 4.63 13.79
CA ASN A 22 2.28 3.36 13.37
C ASN A 22 2.21 3.15 11.85
N CYS A 23 1.79 4.12 11.05
CA CYS A 23 1.75 3.99 9.60
C CYS A 23 3.18 4.04 9.03
N TYR A 24 3.66 2.93 8.49
CA TYR A 24 5.04 2.78 7.96
C TYR A 24 5.10 2.39 6.49
N VAL A 25 3.98 1.94 5.90
CA VAL A 25 3.99 1.44 4.52
C VAL A 25 2.71 1.76 3.77
N LEU A 26 2.88 2.14 2.51
CA LEU A 26 1.84 2.22 1.49
C LEU A 26 2.14 1.19 0.41
N ILE A 27 1.21 0.27 0.18
CA ILE A 27 1.29 -0.76 -0.85
C ILE A 27 0.18 -0.51 -1.86
N ASP A 28 0.54 -0.02 -3.04
CA ASP A 28 -0.40 0.19 -4.13
C ASP A 28 -0.70 -1.12 -4.90
N ALA A 29 -1.20 -2.12 -4.18
CA ALA A 29 -1.56 -3.40 -4.77
C ALA A 29 -2.72 -3.29 -5.77
N GLY A 30 -3.58 -2.28 -5.62
CA GLY A 30 -4.70 -1.99 -6.48
C GLY A 30 -4.35 -1.29 -7.78
N ALA A 31 -3.09 -0.86 -7.97
CA ALA A 31 -2.65 -0.03 -9.08
C ALA A 31 -3.50 1.24 -9.23
N LEU A 32 -3.75 1.94 -8.11
CA LEU A 32 -4.52 3.17 -8.07
C LEU A 32 -3.65 4.42 -8.31
N ILE A 33 -2.32 4.28 -8.25
CA ILE A 33 -1.33 5.34 -8.43
C ILE A 33 -0.64 5.12 -9.78
N THR A 34 -1.25 5.60 -10.86
CA THR A 34 -0.82 5.31 -12.24
C THR A 34 -0.14 6.48 -12.95
N GLU A 35 -0.37 7.71 -12.51
CA GLU A 35 0.08 8.94 -13.19
C GLU A 35 1.44 9.44 -12.69
N MET A 36 2.07 8.71 -11.77
CA MET A 36 3.31 9.10 -11.12
C MET A 36 4.28 7.92 -11.09
N SER A 37 5.54 8.17 -11.45
CA SER A 37 6.63 7.22 -11.22
C SER A 37 6.83 7.01 -9.71
N ASN A 38 7.41 5.89 -9.32
CA ASN A 38 7.66 5.60 -7.92
C ASN A 38 8.57 6.64 -7.26
N PHE A 39 9.52 7.20 -8.01
CA PHE A 39 10.31 8.35 -7.56
C PHE A 39 9.43 9.56 -7.22
N ASN A 40 8.54 9.94 -8.14
CA ASN A 40 7.66 11.09 -7.96
C ASN A 40 6.66 10.89 -6.82
N VAL A 41 6.13 9.67 -6.63
CA VAL A 41 5.30 9.33 -5.48
C VAL A 41 6.09 9.51 -4.19
N SER A 42 7.31 8.98 -4.14
CA SER A 42 8.16 9.04 -2.95
C SER A 42 8.55 10.48 -2.60
N LYS A 43 8.86 11.31 -3.59
CA LYS A 43 9.07 12.75 -3.41
C LYS A 43 7.80 13.43 -2.86
N TYR A 44 6.64 13.13 -3.44
CA TYR A 44 5.37 13.69 -2.98
C TYR A 44 5.07 13.32 -1.52
N LEU A 45 5.33 12.06 -1.14
CA LEU A 45 5.15 11.54 0.20
C LEU A 45 6.10 12.17 1.20
N ILE A 46 7.42 12.23 0.93
CA ILE A 46 8.40 12.71 1.93
C ILE A 46 8.16 14.17 2.33
N GLU A 47 7.69 14.99 1.40
CA GLU A 47 7.30 16.39 1.66
C GLU A 47 6.08 16.52 2.59
N ARG A 48 5.23 15.49 2.65
CA ARG A 48 3.90 15.58 3.27
C ARG A 48 3.69 14.68 4.46
N ILE A 49 4.42 13.57 4.61
CA ILE A 49 4.32 12.71 5.79
C ILE A 49 5.08 13.29 6.99
N ASP A 50 4.81 12.71 8.16
CA ASP A 50 5.40 13.11 9.44
C ASP A 50 6.93 13.23 9.42
N GLU A 51 7.45 14.27 10.08
CA GLU A 51 8.89 14.59 10.14
C GLU A 51 9.75 13.52 10.79
N ARG A 52 9.16 12.59 11.56
CA ARG A 52 9.85 11.41 12.09
C ARG A 52 10.49 10.55 10.99
N PHE A 53 9.95 10.61 9.78
CA PHE A 53 10.51 9.93 8.62
C PHE A 53 11.58 10.79 7.97
N SER A 54 12.79 10.24 7.94
CA SER A 54 13.96 10.85 7.29
C SER A 54 14.03 10.53 5.80
N GLY A 55 13.35 9.47 5.34
CA GLY A 55 13.29 9.11 3.93
C GLY A 55 12.18 8.13 3.57
N ILE A 56 11.96 7.98 2.27
CA ILE A 56 11.03 7.01 1.67
C ILE A 56 11.82 5.95 0.94
N VAL A 57 11.59 4.69 1.30
CA VAL A 57 12.04 3.53 0.53
C VAL A 57 11.07 3.31 -0.61
N TYR A 58 11.58 3.19 -1.82
CA TYR A 58 10.78 2.93 -3.01
C TYR A 58 11.56 2.08 -4.02
N PHE A 59 10.85 1.59 -5.02
CA PHE A 59 11.46 0.86 -6.11
C PHE A 59 11.67 1.78 -7.31
N SER A 60 12.90 1.93 -7.77
CA SER A 60 13.24 2.82 -8.90
C SER A 60 12.71 2.25 -10.21
N ASP A 61 11.91 3.06 -10.90
CA ASP A 61 11.34 2.74 -12.21
C ASP A 61 12.43 2.53 -13.28
N GLU A 62 13.57 3.22 -13.16
CA GLU A 62 14.68 3.17 -14.13
C GLU A 62 15.64 2.01 -13.87
N SER A 63 16.06 1.83 -12.62
CA SER A 63 17.14 0.89 -12.28
C SER A 63 16.65 -0.45 -11.76
N ASN A 64 15.34 -0.57 -11.50
CA ASN A 64 14.71 -1.75 -10.91
C ASN A 64 15.40 -2.17 -9.58
N LYS A 65 15.83 -1.17 -8.80
CA LYS A 65 16.49 -1.31 -7.50
C LYS A 65 15.71 -0.60 -6.41
N ILE A 66 15.88 -1.06 -5.18
CA ILE A 66 15.32 -0.39 -4.01
C ILE A 66 16.19 0.82 -3.67
N MET A 67 15.56 1.98 -3.62
CA MET A 67 16.18 3.27 -3.36
C MET A 67 15.57 3.89 -2.11
N VAL A 68 16.29 4.84 -1.53
CA VAL A 68 15.81 5.71 -0.46
C VAL A 68 15.94 7.15 -0.93
N ILE A 69 14.85 7.89 -0.94
CA ILE A 69 14.87 9.36 -1.13
C ILE A 69 14.74 10.05 0.23
N LEU A 70 15.60 11.02 0.48
CA LEU A 70 15.61 11.83 1.69
C LEU A 70 14.84 13.15 1.50
N ARG A 71 14.60 13.86 2.61
CA ARG A 71 13.94 15.19 2.61
C ARG A 71 14.70 16.27 1.81
N ASN A 72 16.02 16.15 1.68
CA ASN A 72 16.86 17.03 0.87
C ASN A 72 16.91 16.62 -0.61
N GLU A 73 16.03 15.70 -1.03
CA GLU A 73 15.94 15.12 -2.38
C GLU A 73 17.12 14.23 -2.80
N GLU A 74 18.07 13.97 -1.91
CA GLU A 74 19.13 12.99 -2.17
C GLU A 74 18.53 11.58 -2.26
N SER A 75 18.91 10.84 -3.31
CA SER A 75 18.46 9.46 -3.52
C SER A 75 19.63 8.51 -3.73
N PHE A 76 19.61 7.38 -3.02
CA PHE A 76 20.66 6.37 -3.08
C PHE A 76 20.11 4.95 -2.81
N PRO A 77 20.84 3.89 -3.17
CA PRO A 77 20.38 2.52 -2.93
C PRO A 77 20.14 2.21 -1.45
N LEU A 78 19.07 1.46 -1.14
CA LEU A 78 18.79 1.03 0.24
C LEU A 78 19.95 0.22 0.84
N SER A 79 20.71 -0.52 0.02
CA SER A 79 21.87 -1.30 0.46
C SER A 79 23.01 -0.46 1.06
N THR A 80 23.07 0.84 0.75
CA THR A 80 24.05 1.78 1.32
C THR A 80 23.42 2.72 2.36
N CYS A 81 22.15 2.50 2.73
CA CYS A 81 21.45 3.33 3.69
C CYS A 81 21.83 2.95 5.13
N HIS A 82 22.21 3.94 5.94
CA HIS A 82 22.52 3.78 7.36
C HIS A 82 21.43 4.33 8.29
N ILE A 83 20.28 4.73 7.74
CA ILE A 83 19.15 5.24 8.52
C ILE A 83 18.40 4.07 9.15
N ASP A 84 18.06 4.20 10.43
CA ASP A 84 17.21 3.22 11.13
C ASP A 84 15.87 3.05 10.38
N ASN A 85 15.46 1.81 10.14
CA ASN A 85 14.18 1.49 9.48
C ASN A 85 12.97 2.14 10.16
N LYS A 86 13.03 2.44 11.46
CA LYS A 86 11.98 3.18 12.19
C LYS A 86 11.83 4.64 11.76
N LYS A 87 12.83 5.17 11.03
CA LYS A 87 12.83 6.51 10.42
C LYS A 87 12.61 6.45 8.90
N LEU A 88 12.30 5.28 8.35
CA LEU A 88 12.00 5.11 6.93
C LEU A 88 10.52 4.74 6.76
N PHE A 89 9.88 5.38 5.79
CA PHE A 89 8.57 4.99 5.30
C PHE A 89 8.73 4.21 4.00
N VAL A 90 7.88 3.23 3.73
CA VAL A 90 7.99 2.37 2.54
C VAL A 90 6.83 2.64 1.59
N TYR A 91 7.13 2.84 0.32
CA TYR A 91 6.16 2.83 -0.76
C TYR A 91 6.48 1.68 -1.73
N LEU A 92 5.46 0.87 -2.06
CA LEU A 92 5.53 -0.21 -3.04
C LEU A 92 4.39 -0.06 -4.03
N ASP A 93 4.70 -0.13 -5.33
CA ASP A 93 3.69 -0.23 -6.38
C ASP A 93 3.19 -1.68 -6.54
N GLU A 94 2.26 -1.89 -7.48
CA GLU A 94 1.71 -3.22 -7.80
C GLU A 94 2.80 -4.22 -8.21
N LEU A 95 3.70 -3.81 -9.12
CA LEU A 95 4.69 -4.67 -9.77
C LEU A 95 5.75 -5.19 -8.78
N HIS A 96 6.08 -4.38 -7.78
CA HIS A 96 7.16 -4.65 -6.82
C HIS A 96 6.64 -5.14 -5.46
N THR A 97 5.43 -5.71 -5.45
CA THR A 97 4.90 -6.51 -4.33
C THR A 97 5.49 -7.92 -4.23
N ARG A 98 6.55 -8.25 -4.99
CA ARG A 98 7.26 -9.55 -5.01
C ARG A 98 8.77 -9.39 -4.78
N GLY A 99 9.40 -10.40 -4.16
CA GLY A 99 10.87 -10.53 -4.15
C GLY A 99 11.69 -9.59 -3.23
N THR A 100 11.05 -8.63 -2.56
CA THR A 100 11.76 -7.60 -1.78
C THR A 100 11.66 -7.85 -0.27
N ASP A 101 12.80 -8.03 0.41
CA ASP A 101 12.89 -8.22 1.87
C ASP A 101 13.07 -6.88 2.59
N LEU A 102 11.97 -6.15 2.81
CA LEU A 102 11.99 -4.90 3.58
C LEU A 102 11.71 -5.18 5.05
N LYS A 103 12.63 -4.75 5.91
CA LYS A 103 12.49 -4.87 7.36
C LYS A 103 11.62 -3.72 7.89
N LEU A 104 10.33 -3.97 8.03
CA LEU A 104 9.39 -3.07 8.68
C LEU A 104 9.46 -3.20 10.22
N PRO A 105 9.11 -2.14 10.98
CA PRO A 105 8.95 -2.26 12.43
C PRO A 105 7.92 -3.32 12.84
N LEU A 106 8.11 -3.93 14.02
CA LEU A 106 7.19 -4.96 14.54
C LEU A 106 5.76 -4.46 14.75
N THR A 107 5.58 -3.16 15.00
CA THR A 107 4.27 -2.53 15.18
C THR A 107 3.77 -1.83 13.91
N ALA A 108 4.34 -2.16 12.75
CA ALA A 108 4.01 -1.48 11.51
C ALA A 108 2.54 -1.64 11.13
N HIS A 109 1.91 -0.51 10.82
CA HIS A 109 0.62 -0.42 10.19
C HIS A 109 0.80 -0.05 8.71
N GLY A 110 0.13 -0.79 7.83
CA GLY A 110 0.22 -0.61 6.39
C GLY A 110 -1.10 -0.22 5.75
N ILE A 111 -1.06 0.67 4.76
CA ILE A 111 -2.18 0.89 3.85
C ILE A 111 -1.99 0.00 2.63
N VAL A 112 -3.00 -0.80 2.29
CA VAL A 112 -2.98 -1.62 1.08
C VAL A 112 -4.16 -1.23 0.20
N THR A 113 -3.89 -0.80 -1.03
CA THR A 113 -4.94 -0.44 -1.98
C THR A 113 -5.58 -1.66 -2.61
N LEU A 114 -6.89 -1.58 -2.88
CA LEU A 114 -7.70 -2.58 -3.55
C LEU A 114 -8.03 -2.07 -4.95
N GLY A 115 -7.79 -2.91 -5.96
CA GLY A 115 -8.11 -2.63 -7.35
C GLY A 115 -9.24 -3.51 -7.85
N LYS A 116 -9.97 -3.08 -8.88
CA LYS A 116 -11.08 -3.83 -9.46
C LYS A 116 -10.67 -5.27 -9.82
N ASN A 117 -11.56 -6.24 -9.57
CA ASN A 117 -11.32 -7.66 -9.84
C ASN A 117 -10.05 -8.23 -9.16
N MET A 118 -9.57 -7.63 -8.06
CA MET A 118 -8.42 -8.14 -7.33
C MET A 118 -8.70 -9.56 -6.84
N LYS A 119 -7.70 -10.43 -7.01
CA LYS A 119 -7.75 -11.86 -6.67
C LYS A 119 -7.07 -12.12 -5.34
N LYS A 120 -7.38 -13.26 -4.75
CA LYS A 120 -6.85 -13.68 -3.45
C LYS A 120 -5.33 -13.63 -3.43
N ASP A 121 -4.66 -14.26 -4.40
CA ASP A 121 -3.21 -14.37 -4.41
C ASP A 121 -2.51 -13.01 -4.52
N LYS A 122 -3.11 -12.07 -5.26
CA LYS A 122 -2.58 -10.71 -5.40
C LYS A 122 -2.69 -9.94 -4.08
N LEU A 123 -3.86 -10.01 -3.42
CA LEU A 123 -4.02 -9.41 -2.08
C LEU A 123 -3.02 -10.03 -1.09
N MET A 124 -2.90 -11.36 -1.08
CA MET A 124 -2.00 -12.08 -0.19
C MET A 124 -0.54 -11.66 -0.40
N GLN A 125 -0.09 -11.55 -1.65
CA GLN A 125 1.27 -11.09 -1.97
C GLN A 125 1.59 -9.68 -1.45
N ALA A 126 0.60 -8.79 -1.47
CA ALA A 126 0.72 -7.45 -0.93
C ALA A 126 0.76 -7.44 0.60
N VAL A 127 -0.23 -8.06 1.26
CA VAL A 127 -0.32 -8.00 2.73
C VAL A 127 0.83 -8.74 3.42
N MET A 128 1.35 -9.82 2.83
CA MET A 128 2.50 -10.58 3.37
C MET A 128 3.83 -9.81 3.35
N ARG A 129 3.86 -8.57 2.82
CA ARG A 129 4.99 -7.65 3.03
C ARG A 129 5.10 -7.21 4.48
N LEU A 130 3.98 -7.21 5.20
CA LEU A 130 3.93 -7.19 6.64
C LEU A 130 3.93 -8.65 7.12
N ARG A 131 5.11 -9.17 7.52
CA ARG A 131 5.28 -10.58 7.84
C ARG A 131 4.72 -10.98 9.21
N ASP A 132 4.49 -10.03 10.09
CA ASP A 132 4.08 -10.24 11.49
C ASP A 132 2.63 -9.79 11.72
N LEU A 133 1.74 -10.00 10.74
CA LEU A 133 0.31 -9.64 10.80
C LEU A 133 -0.47 -10.47 11.83
N ASP A 134 0.04 -11.65 12.20
CA ASP A 134 -0.47 -12.50 13.27
C ASP A 134 0.03 -12.08 14.66
N PHE A 135 0.90 -11.07 14.73
CA PHE A 135 1.48 -10.59 15.98
C PHE A 135 1.13 -9.12 16.26
N LYS A 136 1.92 -8.18 15.73
CA LYS A 136 1.82 -6.75 16.07
C LYS A 136 1.72 -5.83 14.85
N GLN A 137 1.93 -6.36 13.65
CA GLN A 137 1.67 -5.60 12.44
C GLN A 137 0.17 -5.60 12.14
N SER A 138 -0.30 -4.58 11.44
CA SER A 138 -1.70 -4.47 11.04
C SER A 138 -1.83 -3.77 9.70
N ILE A 139 -3.00 -3.87 9.09
CA ILE A 139 -3.28 -3.19 7.83
C ILE A 139 -4.63 -2.50 7.85
N VAL A 140 -4.79 -1.54 6.94
CA VAL A 140 -6.07 -1.01 6.49
C VAL A 140 -6.17 -1.20 4.97
N LEU A 141 -7.35 -1.59 4.51
CA LEU A 141 -7.62 -1.85 3.09
C LEU A 141 -8.35 -0.65 2.51
N TRP A 142 -7.79 -0.05 1.46
CA TRP A 142 -8.33 1.15 0.82
C TRP A 142 -8.83 0.82 -0.57
N GLY A 143 -10.10 1.08 -0.85
CA GLY A 143 -10.70 0.86 -2.16
C GLY A 143 -11.62 2.00 -2.57
N SER A 144 -11.98 2.01 -3.84
CA SER A 144 -12.94 2.96 -4.38
C SER A 144 -14.37 2.68 -3.87
N LYS A 145 -15.30 3.61 -4.14
CA LYS A 145 -16.72 3.43 -3.78
C LYS A 145 -17.33 2.26 -4.55
N GLU A 146 -16.90 2.02 -5.78
CA GLU A 146 -17.35 0.90 -6.62
C GLU A 146 -16.97 -0.44 -5.98
N ILE A 147 -15.74 -0.58 -5.49
CA ILE A 147 -15.31 -1.79 -4.77
C ILE A 147 -16.14 -1.97 -3.49
N SER A 148 -16.39 -0.89 -2.76
CA SER A 148 -17.22 -0.94 -1.55
C SER A 148 -18.66 -1.38 -1.85
N ALA A 149 -19.25 -0.88 -2.95
CA ALA A 149 -20.58 -1.27 -3.41
C ALA A 149 -20.63 -2.74 -3.85
N GLU A 150 -19.61 -3.22 -4.56
CA GLU A 150 -19.49 -4.62 -4.97
C GLU A 150 -19.36 -5.56 -3.77
N LEU A 151 -18.52 -5.19 -2.79
CA LEU A 151 -18.39 -5.90 -1.51
C LEU A 151 -19.74 -6.00 -0.78
N ALA A 152 -20.44 -4.87 -0.65
CA ALA A 152 -21.75 -4.82 0.00
C ALA A 152 -22.78 -5.69 -0.72
N MET A 153 -22.83 -5.62 -2.06
CA MET A 153 -23.76 -6.39 -2.89
C MET A 153 -23.53 -7.90 -2.77
N ILE A 154 -22.28 -8.36 -2.90
CA ILE A 154 -21.94 -9.80 -2.86
C ILE A 154 -22.21 -10.41 -1.48
N ASN A 155 -22.02 -9.63 -0.42
CA ASN A 155 -22.20 -10.11 0.95
C ASN A 155 -23.62 -9.84 1.49
N GLY A 156 -24.47 -9.10 0.77
CA GLY A 156 -25.83 -8.75 1.21
C GLY A 156 -25.85 -7.84 2.44
N ILE A 157 -24.91 -6.90 2.55
CA ILE A 157 -24.70 -6.03 3.73
C ILE A 157 -24.77 -4.54 3.35
N GLN A 158 -24.82 -3.65 4.35
CA GLN A 158 -24.69 -2.21 4.11
C GLN A 158 -23.21 -1.80 4.00
N LEU A 159 -22.93 -0.65 3.37
CA LEU A 159 -21.57 -0.14 3.19
C LEU A 159 -20.83 0.08 4.52
N ASN A 160 -21.55 0.45 5.58
CA ASN A 160 -20.97 0.70 6.91
C ASN A 160 -20.59 -0.59 7.66
N ASP A 161 -21.06 -1.75 7.20
CA ASP A 161 -20.81 -3.05 7.81
C ASP A 161 -19.64 -3.80 7.14
N ILE A 162 -18.95 -3.15 6.20
CA ILE A 162 -17.81 -3.75 5.50
C ILE A 162 -16.66 -3.98 6.48
N THR A 163 -16.11 -5.19 6.46
CA THR A 163 -14.96 -5.60 7.26
C THR A 163 -13.96 -6.32 6.36
N SER A 164 -12.76 -6.60 6.87
CA SER A 164 -11.74 -7.37 6.15
C SER A 164 -12.24 -8.75 5.72
N LYS A 165 -13.15 -9.38 6.47
CA LYS A 165 -13.78 -10.66 6.10
C LYS A 165 -14.52 -10.55 4.76
N HIS A 166 -15.26 -9.46 4.54
CA HIS A 166 -15.99 -9.24 3.29
C HIS A 166 -15.04 -9.05 2.11
N VAL A 167 -13.88 -8.42 2.32
CA VAL A 167 -12.82 -8.32 1.31
C VAL A 167 -12.27 -9.70 0.96
N LEU A 168 -12.02 -10.56 1.94
CA LEU A 168 -11.56 -11.93 1.70
C LEU A 168 -12.57 -12.76 0.89
N THR A 169 -13.87 -12.61 1.18
CA THR A 169 -14.94 -13.23 0.38
C THR A 169 -14.88 -12.77 -1.07
N TRP A 170 -14.79 -11.45 -1.29
CA TRP A 170 -14.77 -10.87 -2.63
C TRP A 170 -13.55 -11.25 -3.46
N VAL A 171 -12.34 -11.20 -2.90
CA VAL A 171 -11.14 -11.62 -3.65
C VAL A 171 -11.15 -13.12 -3.96
N THR A 172 -11.80 -13.93 -3.11
CA THR A 172 -12.00 -15.36 -3.36
C THR A 172 -13.02 -15.58 -4.47
N TYR A 173 -14.15 -14.86 -4.44
CA TYR A 173 -15.15 -14.86 -5.51
C TYR A 173 -14.52 -14.49 -6.87
N ASN A 174 -13.72 -13.42 -6.92
CA ASN A 174 -13.01 -13.01 -8.13
C ASN A 174 -12.02 -14.06 -8.64
N THR A 175 -11.40 -14.82 -7.73
CA THR A 175 -10.46 -15.90 -8.09
C THR A 175 -11.21 -17.06 -8.73
N ILE A 176 -12.34 -17.49 -8.13
CA ILE A 176 -13.19 -18.56 -8.65
C ILE A 176 -13.74 -18.17 -10.02
N LYS A 177 -14.37 -17.00 -10.10
CA LYS A 177 -14.96 -16.48 -11.34
C LYS A 177 -13.93 -16.42 -12.48
N LYS A 178 -12.68 -16.04 -12.21
CA LYS A 178 -11.65 -16.08 -13.24
C LYS A 178 -11.40 -17.51 -13.72
N ASN A 179 -11.18 -18.44 -12.80
CA ASN A 179 -10.81 -19.82 -13.15
C ASN A 179 -11.94 -20.58 -13.87
N GLU A 180 -13.20 -20.18 -13.70
CA GLU A 180 -14.35 -20.74 -14.43
C GLU A 180 -14.48 -20.19 -15.86
N ASN A 181 -13.84 -19.05 -16.15
CA ASN A 181 -13.87 -18.40 -17.47
C ASN A 181 -12.56 -18.60 -18.27
N ASP A 182 -11.57 -19.29 -17.70
CA ASP A 182 -10.31 -19.69 -18.34
C ASP A 182 -10.43 -21.15 -18.83
#